data_AF-A0A3S5FED7-F1
#
_entry.id   AF-A0A3S5FED7-F1
#
_cell.length_a   1.000
_cell.length_b   1.000
_cell.length_c   1.000
_cell.angle_alpha   90.00
_cell.angle_beta   90.00
_cell.angle_gamma   90.00
#
_symmetry.space_group_name_H-M   'P 1'
#
loop_
_entity.id
_entity.type
_entity.pdbx_description
1 polymer ?
#
loop_
_entity_poly.entity_id
_entity_poly.type
_entity_poly.pdbx_seq_one_letter_code
_entity_poly.pdbx_strand_id
1 'polypeptide(L)'
;MLFALSGLIISTPTGSTAYSMAAGASMLHPSLPAIMVTPINPHSLSCRPLGLPVGIRLEVQLADDGRSKFANVACDGRPCRRRQIVRGDLVCVTASPYPVPCLCSENQVSLPNVSSYQIVLFHSLQLRS
;
A
#
# COMPACT_ATOMS: atom_id res chain seq x y z
N MET A 1 14.17 -6.23 -0.52
CA MET A 1 14.61 -5.10 0.33
C MET A 1 14.03 -5.33 1.71
N LEU A 2 14.85 -5.36 2.77
CA LEU A 2 14.38 -5.58 4.14
C LEU A 2 14.20 -4.23 4.83
N PHE A 3 13.03 -4.02 5.42
CA PHE A 3 12.71 -2.81 6.17
C PHE A 3 12.19 -3.18 7.55
N ALA A 4 12.73 -2.54 8.60
CA ALA A 4 12.18 -2.65 9.94
C ALA A 4 11.12 -1.55 10.12
N LEU A 5 9.84 -1.94 10.06
CA LEU A 5 8.71 -1.01 10.11
C LEU A 5 7.52 -1.63 10.84
N SER A 6 6.66 -0.76 11.37
CA SER A 6 5.45 -1.19 12.09
C SER A 6 4.31 -1.55 11.15
N GLY A 7 4.34 -1.05 9.91
CA GLY A 7 3.35 -1.36 8.88
C GLY A 7 3.78 -0.82 7.53
N LEU A 8 3.06 -1.23 6.49
CA LEU A 8 3.33 -0.87 5.10
C LEU A 8 2.02 -0.52 4.40
N ILE A 9 1.98 0.62 3.72
CA ILE A 9 0.85 1.03 2.88
C ILE A 9 1.30 0.93 1.43
N ILE A 10 0.49 0.29 0.59
CA ILE A 10 0.68 0.24 -0.85
C ILE A 10 -0.56 0.86 -1.48
N SER A 11 -0.39 1.96 -2.21
CA SER A 11 -1.51 2.71 -2.80
C SER A 11 -1.26 3.09 -4.25
N THR A 12 -2.31 3.18 -5.05
CA THR A 12 -2.25 3.82 -6.37
C THR A 12 -2.15 5.35 -6.22
N PRO A 13 -1.94 6.13 -7.31
CA PRO A 13 -1.80 7.58 -7.24
C PRO A 13 -3.05 8.24 -6.65
N THR A 14 -4.24 7.71 -6.93
CA THR A 14 -5.50 8.17 -6.33
C THR A 14 -5.54 7.92 -4.82
N GLY A 15 -5.01 6.78 -4.38
CA GLY A 15 -4.88 6.45 -2.97
C GLY A 15 -3.72 7.16 -2.26
N SER A 16 -2.88 7.92 -2.99
CA SER A 16 -1.78 8.69 -2.40
C SER A 16 -2.28 9.79 -1.44
N THR A 17 -3.49 10.32 -1.70
CA THR A 17 -4.16 11.34 -0.86
C THR A 17 -4.88 10.75 0.36
N ALA A 18 -4.96 9.42 0.47
CA ALA A 18 -5.62 8.73 1.59
C ALA A 18 -4.62 8.41 2.72
N TYR A 19 -4.60 7.17 3.24
CA TYR A 19 -3.71 6.79 4.34
C TYR A 19 -2.22 7.05 4.06
N SER A 20 -1.80 7.00 2.78
CA SER A 20 -0.41 7.30 2.39
C SER A 20 -0.03 8.74 2.76
N MET A 21 -0.90 9.72 2.49
CA MET A 21 -0.69 11.12 2.87
C MET A 21 -0.57 11.28 4.39
N ALA A 22 -1.43 10.59 5.15
CA ALA A 22 -1.36 10.60 6.62
C ALA A 22 -0.05 10.00 7.16
N ALA A 23 0.54 9.05 6.44
CA ALA A 23 1.83 8.44 6.76
C ALA A 23 3.05 9.24 6.24
N GLY A 24 2.84 10.45 5.69
CA GLY A 24 3.92 11.33 5.21
C GLY A 24 4.33 11.10 3.75
N ALA A 25 3.50 10.42 2.96
CA ALA A 25 3.70 10.32 1.51
C ALA A 25 3.36 11.63 0.78
N SER A 26 3.98 11.82 -0.38
CA SER A 26 3.63 12.92 -1.30
C SER A 26 2.39 12.60 -2.13
N MET A 27 1.64 13.63 -2.51
CA MET A 27 0.53 13.48 -3.44
C MET A 27 1.05 13.19 -4.86
N LEU A 28 0.47 12.18 -5.50
CA LEU A 28 0.75 11.84 -6.89
C LEU A 28 -0.40 12.30 -7.78
N HIS A 29 -0.06 12.72 -9.01
CA HIS A 29 -1.07 13.06 -10.00
C HIS A 29 -1.83 11.81 -10.44
N PRO A 30 -3.17 11.85 -10.55
CA PRO A 30 -3.97 10.68 -10.97
C PRO A 30 -3.60 10.08 -12.33
N SER A 31 -3.05 10.88 -13.27
CA SER A 31 -2.59 10.37 -14.57
C SER A 31 -1.27 9.59 -14.52
N LEU A 32 -0.56 9.61 -13.38
CA LEU A 32 0.76 8.98 -13.29
C LEU A 32 0.58 7.47 -13.12
N PRO A 33 1.04 6.61 -14.05
CA PRO A 33 0.94 5.16 -13.89
C PRO A 33 1.97 4.65 -12.89
N ALA A 34 1.71 4.83 -11.60
CA ALA A 34 2.61 4.49 -10.51
C ALA A 34 1.90 3.83 -9.32
N ILE A 35 2.64 3.05 -8.55
CA ILE A 35 2.27 2.48 -7.26
C ILE A 35 3.17 3.13 -6.22
N MET A 36 2.58 3.57 -5.12
CA MET A 36 3.28 4.18 -4.01
C MET A 36 3.36 3.24 -2.83
N VAL A 37 4.56 3.09 -2.28
CA VAL A 37 4.85 2.26 -1.12
C VAL A 37 5.28 3.18 0.02
N THR A 38 4.47 3.26 1.07
CA THR A 38 4.66 4.17 2.20
C THR A 38 4.83 3.37 3.49
N PRO A 39 5.99 3.43 4.14
CA PRO A 39 6.21 2.75 5.42
C PRO A 39 5.49 3.49 6.56
N ILE A 40 4.85 2.76 7.49
CA ILE A 40 4.27 3.30 8.72
C ILE A 40 5.27 3.10 9.86
N ASN A 41 5.63 4.20 10.54
CA ASN A 41 6.57 4.23 11.66
C ASN A 41 7.80 3.34 11.42
N PRO A 42 8.62 3.64 10.40
CA PRO A 42 9.83 2.89 10.17
C PRO A 42 10.82 3.10 11.32
N HIS A 43 11.38 2.00 11.82
CA HIS A 43 12.48 2.02 12.77
C HIS A 43 13.84 2.21 12.06
N SER A 44 13.86 2.23 10.72
CA SER A 44 15.02 2.53 9.91
C SER A 44 14.98 4.00 9.42
N LEU A 45 16.07 4.73 9.66
CA LEU A 45 16.22 6.17 9.34
C LEU A 45 16.15 6.50 7.84
N SER A 46 16.24 5.51 6.95
CA SER A 46 16.27 5.67 5.49
C SER A 46 14.97 5.28 4.78
N CYS A 47 13.91 4.95 5.52
CA CYS A 47 12.62 4.56 4.96
C CYS A 47 11.83 5.78 4.46
N ARG A 48 11.97 6.08 3.16
CA ARG A 48 11.15 7.10 2.48
C ARG A 48 10.03 6.45 1.68
N PRO A 49 8.91 7.14 1.45
CA PRO A 49 7.90 6.70 0.50
C PRO A 49 8.53 6.48 -0.89
N LEU A 50 8.22 5.35 -1.53
CA LEU A 50 8.77 4.95 -2.82
C LEU A 50 7.67 4.96 -3.88
N GLY A 51 7.85 5.76 -4.93
CA GLY A 51 7.04 5.70 -6.14
C GLY A 51 7.64 4.72 -7.13
N LEU A 52 6.86 3.73 -7.54
CA LEU A 52 7.27 2.65 -8.44
C LEU A 52 6.35 2.59 -9.66
N PRO A 53 6.83 2.15 -10.83
CA PRO A 53 5.98 2.10 -12.03
C PRO A 53 4.91 1.00 -11.94
N VAL A 54 3.73 1.24 -12.51
CA VAL A 54 2.54 0.34 -12.41
C VAL A 54 2.75 -1.08 -12.93
N GLY A 55 3.75 -1.31 -13.79
CA GLY A 55 4.02 -2.60 -14.43
C GLY A 55 4.80 -3.60 -13.59
N ILE A 56 5.21 -3.25 -12.36
CA ILE A 56 5.99 -4.15 -11.51
C ILE A 56 5.07 -5.02 -10.64
N ARG A 57 5.60 -6.18 -10.24
CA ARG A 57 5.00 -7.01 -9.20
C ARG A 57 5.70 -6.75 -7.88
N LEU A 58 4.93 -6.38 -6.87
CA LEU A 58 5.43 -6.18 -5.51
C LEU A 58 5.16 -7.43 -4.70
N GLU A 59 6.19 -7.96 -4.06
CA GLU A 59 6.08 -9.12 -3.17
C GLU A 59 6.41 -8.68 -1.76
N VAL A 60 5.45 -8.89 -0.85
CA VAL A 60 5.58 -8.59 0.56
C VAL A 60 5.53 -9.89 1.33
N GLN A 61 6.59 -10.12 2.10
CA GLN A 61 6.72 -11.28 2.97
C GLN A 61 7.09 -10.80 4.38
N LEU A 62 6.58 -11.50 5.38
CA LEU A 62 6.99 -11.28 6.76
C LEU A 62 8.38 -11.87 6.97
N ALA A 63 9.31 -11.05 7.46
CA ALA A 63 10.64 -11.52 7.82
C ALA A 63 10.56 -12.56 8.95
N ASP A 64 11.35 -13.62 8.85
CA ASP A 64 11.40 -14.69 9.85
C ASP A 64 11.91 -14.20 11.23
N ASP A 65 12.73 -13.16 11.23
CA ASP A 65 13.24 -12.49 12.44
C ASP A 65 12.27 -11.45 13.03
N GLY A 66 11.12 -11.20 12.39
CA GLY A 66 10.17 -10.17 12.83
C GLY A 66 9.44 -10.57 14.11
N ARG A 67 9.33 -9.68 15.11
CA ARG A 67 8.71 -10.00 16.42
C ARG A 67 7.28 -10.55 16.34
N SER A 68 6.48 -10.15 15.36
CA SER A 68 5.09 -10.61 15.23
C SER A 68 4.97 -11.85 14.36
N LYS A 69 4.10 -12.78 14.80
CA LYS A 69 3.83 -14.05 14.12
C LYS A 69 2.88 -13.90 12.92
N PHE A 70 2.11 -12.81 12.89
CA PHE A 70 1.14 -12.50 11.86
C PHE A 70 1.05 -10.99 11.64
N ALA A 71 0.63 -10.60 10.44
CA ALA A 71 0.28 -9.23 10.06
C ALA A 71 -1.14 -9.19 9.50
N ASN A 72 -1.87 -8.11 9.76
CA ASN A 72 -3.21 -7.90 9.26
C ASN A 72 -3.19 -7.18 7.92
N VAL A 73 -4.12 -7.56 7.03
CA VAL A 73 -4.31 -6.95 5.71
C VAL A 73 -5.69 -6.32 5.62
N ALA A 74 -5.71 -5.06 5.20
CA ALA A 74 -6.92 -4.34 4.84
C ALA A 74 -6.79 -3.79 3.40
N CYS A 75 -7.90 -3.73 2.70
CA CYS A 75 -8.02 -3.30 1.32
C CYS A 75 -9.09 -2.19 1.32
N ASP A 76 -8.73 -0.96 0.95
CA ASP A 76 -9.62 0.22 0.90
C ASP A 76 -10.39 0.45 2.21
N GLY A 77 -9.73 0.27 3.36
CA GLY A 77 -10.32 0.41 4.69
C GLY A 77 -11.28 -0.73 5.07
N ARG A 78 -11.45 -1.74 4.22
CA ARG A 78 -12.24 -2.95 4.51
C ARG A 78 -11.33 -4.13 4.80
N PRO A 79 -11.70 -5.04 5.71
CA PRO A 79 -10.92 -6.25 5.94
C PRO A 79 -10.93 -7.11 4.67
N CYS A 80 -9.74 -7.44 4.15
CA CYS A 80 -9.64 -8.32 2.98
C CYS A 80 -10.12 -9.74 3.34
N ARG A 81 -10.45 -10.55 2.32
CA ARG A 81 -10.93 -11.94 2.50
C ARG A 81 -9.99 -12.78 3.36
N ARG A 82 -8.68 -12.57 3.22
CA ARG A 82 -7.64 -13.12 4.10
C ARG A 82 -7.13 -12.00 4.99
N ARG A 83 -7.54 -12.02 6.26
CA ARG A 83 -7.28 -10.93 7.22
C ARG A 83 -5.88 -10.98 7.83
N GLN A 84 -5.25 -12.15 7.84
CA GLN A 84 -3.94 -12.37 8.45
C GLN A 84 -3.00 -13.09 7.49
N ILE A 85 -1.79 -12.55 7.38
CA ILE A 85 -0.62 -13.16 6.73
C ILE A 85 0.22 -13.72 7.87
N VAL A 86 0.66 -14.97 7.74
CA VAL A 86 1.61 -15.58 8.69
C VAL A 86 3.00 -15.68 8.08
N ARG A 87 4.01 -16.00 8.89
CA ARG A 87 5.37 -16.25 8.37
C ARG A 87 5.34 -17.36 7.31
N GLY A 88 6.08 -17.16 6.23
CA GLY A 88 6.08 -18.04 5.06
C GLY A 88 4.98 -17.74 4.03
N ASP A 89 3.96 -16.93 4.36
CA ASP A 89 3.02 -16.44 3.36
C ASP A 89 3.65 -15.29 2.56
N LEU A 90 3.37 -15.27 1.26
CA LEU A 90 3.81 -14.24 0.34
C LEU A 90 2.59 -13.50 -0.23
N VAL A 91 2.63 -12.17 -0.15
CA VAL A 91 1.58 -11.31 -0.70
C VAL A 91 2.10 -10.61 -1.94
N CYS A 92 1.52 -10.97 -3.08
CA CYS A 92 1.75 -10.28 -4.34
C CYS A 92 0.75 -9.13 -4.49
N VAL A 93 1.27 -7.94 -4.72
CA VAL A 93 0.50 -6.76 -5.12
C VAL A 93 0.90 -6.39 -6.54
N THR A 94 -0.09 -6.32 -7.42
CA THR A 94 0.08 -5.94 -8.83
C THR A 94 -1.02 -4.97 -9.20
N ALA A 95 -0.75 -4.10 -10.16
CA ALA A 95 -1.81 -3.29 -10.74
C ALA A 95 -2.86 -4.19 -11.41
N SER A 96 -4.13 -3.86 -11.19
CA SER A 96 -5.24 -4.57 -11.83
C SER A 96 -5.28 -4.23 -13.33
N PRO A 97 -5.51 -5.21 -14.21
CA PRO A 97 -5.76 -4.94 -15.64
C PRO A 97 -7.13 -4.28 -15.88
N TYR A 98 -8.01 -4.26 -14.87
CA TYR A 98 -9.34 -3.66 -14.93
C TYR A 98 -9.40 -2.40 -14.05
N PRO A 99 -9.27 -1.21 -14.63
CA PRO A 99 -9.43 0.05 -13.91
C PRO A 99 -10.90 0.29 -13.58
N VAL A 100 -11.16 0.91 -12.42
CA VAL A 100 -12.51 1.34 -12.06
C VAL A 100 -12.80 2.67 -12.76
N PRO A 101 -13.86 2.79 -13.57
CA PRO A 101 -14.21 4.06 -14.18
C PRO A 101 -14.66 5.04 -13.08
N CYS A 102 -13.97 6.17 -12.98
CA CYS A 102 -14.38 7.27 -12.11
C CYS A 102 -15.20 8.27 -12.93
N LEU A 103 -16.38 8.65 -12.42
CA LEU A 103 -17.18 9.72 -13.01
C LEU A 103 -16.71 11.05 -12.44
N CYS A 104 -16.25 11.95 -13.31
CA CYS A 104 -15.87 13.32 -12.96
C CYS A 104 -16.83 14.28 -13.66
N SER A 105 -17.20 15.39 -12.98
CA SER A 105 -17.91 16.50 -13.63
C SER A 105 -17.02 17.12 -14.71
N GLU A 106 -17.66 17.66 -15.75
CA GLU A 106 -17.22 17.83 -17.15
C GLU A 106 -15.95 18.69 -17.43
N ASN A 107 -15.13 18.99 -16.43
CA ASN A 107 -14.01 19.92 -16.56
C ASN A 107 -12.69 19.48 -15.89
N GLN A 108 -12.51 18.19 -15.61
CA GLN A 108 -11.19 17.65 -15.26
C GLN A 108 -10.69 16.76 -16.38
N VAL A 109 -9.51 17.12 -16.92
CA VAL A 109 -8.72 16.39 -17.92
C VAL A 109 -9.06 14.91 -17.91
N SER A 110 -9.63 14.42 -19.01
CA SER A 110 -10.08 13.03 -19.16
C SER A 110 -8.95 12.06 -18.82
N LEU A 111 -9.05 11.44 -17.65
CA LEU A 111 -8.07 10.46 -17.17
C LEU A 111 -8.43 9.09 -17.73
N PRO A 112 -7.62 8.49 -18.60
CA PRO A 112 -7.79 7.09 -18.90
C PRO A 112 -7.45 6.30 -17.62
N ASN A 113 -8.40 5.49 -17.15
CA ASN A 113 -8.10 4.29 -16.38
C ASN A 113 -7.44 4.48 -15.00
N VAL A 114 -8.08 5.23 -14.13
CA VAL A 114 -7.60 5.44 -12.75
C VAL A 114 -8.11 4.32 -11.83
N SER A 115 -7.27 3.32 -11.55
CA SER A 115 -7.62 2.30 -10.55
C SER A 115 -7.40 2.83 -9.13
N SER A 116 -8.46 3.01 -8.36
CA SER A 116 -8.40 3.42 -6.95
C SER A 116 -8.26 2.18 -6.07
N TYR A 117 -7.04 1.80 -5.68
CA TYR A 117 -6.81 0.68 -4.76
C TYR A 117 -5.72 1.05 -3.75
N GLN A 118 -6.04 0.87 -2.47
CA GLN A 118 -5.12 1.01 -1.35
C GLN A 118 -5.12 -0.28 -0.53
N ILE A 119 -3.98 -0.95 -0.47
CA ILE A 119 -3.74 -2.09 0.39
C ILE A 119 -2.93 -1.60 1.59
N VAL A 120 -3.49 -1.78 2.78
CA VAL A 120 -2.85 -1.43 4.04
C VAL A 120 -2.47 -2.72 4.77
N LEU A 121 -1.17 -2.90 4.98
CA LEU A 121 -0.61 -3.98 5.78
C LEU A 121 -0.22 -3.42 7.15
N PHE A 122 -0.96 -3.81 8.19
CA PHE A 122 -0.61 -3.52 9.56
C PHE A 122 0.12 -4.72 10.16
N HIS A 123 1.35 -4.52 10.63
CA HIS A 123 1.94 -5.51 11.52
C HIS A 123 1.22 -5.38 12.86
N SER A 124 0.74 -6.48 13.44
CA SER A 124 0.17 -6.44 14.78
C SER A 124 1.28 -6.10 15.78
N LEU A 125 1.40 -4.82 16.14
CA LEU A 125 1.92 -4.40 17.43
C LEU A 125 0.86 -4.75 18.47
N GLN A 126 0.98 -5.94 19.06
CA GLN A 126 0.38 -6.15 20.37
C GLN A 126 1.15 -5.27 21.35
N LEU A 127 0.69 -4.03 21.55
CA LEU A 127 0.84 -3.37 22.83
C LEU A 127 0.06 -4.22 23.84
N ARG A 128 0.75 -5.17 24.47
CA ARG A 128 0.28 -5.70 25.75
C ARG A 128 0.53 -4.60 26.78
N SER A 129 -0.57 -4.20 27.44
CA SER A 129 -0.62 -3.36 28.63
C SER A 129 0.36 -3.80 29.71
#